data_AF-X0S868-F1
#
_entry.id   AF-X0S868-F1
#
_cell.length_a   1.000
_cell.length_b   1.000
_cell.length_c   1.000
_cell.angle_alpha   90.00
_cell.angle_beta   90.00
_cell.angle_gamma   90.00
#
_symmetry.space_group_name_H-M   'P 1'
#
loop_
_entity.id
_entity.type
_entity.pdbx_description
1 polymer ?
#
loop_
_entity_poly.entity_id
_entity_poly.type
_entity_poly.pdbx_seq_one_letter_code
_entity_poly.pdbx_strand_id
1 'polypeptide(L)'
;MSKNHAMFVLAVLLAAAVMLGAPGVPAAAAEQPVDLVAQPYLLDTGLLSRSISFENPTGEPGQGGKAASNLGVGRKGAPSRRLEPGQTVQLCDVEGPGTIRHIWLTTARHPANLRSLVITAWWDGQEHPGVECPVGDFFGFAHGKAMPYCSAAHS
;
A
#
# COMPACT_ATOMS: atom_id res chain seq x y z
N MET A 1 58.14 -15.38 -51.80
CA MET A 1 57.53 -14.02 -51.86
C MET A 1 57.14 -13.67 -50.42
N SER A 2 58.05 -13.19 -49.55
CA SER A 2 58.47 -11.78 -49.36
C SER A 2 57.25 -10.85 -49.29
N LYS A 3 56.91 -10.19 -48.16
CA LYS A 3 57.63 -9.18 -47.35
C LYS A 3 57.13 -9.28 -45.88
N ASN A 4 57.85 -9.24 -44.77
CA ASN A 4 58.88 -8.36 -44.20
C ASN A 4 58.50 -6.89 -43.93
N HIS A 5 58.55 -6.54 -42.62
CA HIS A 5 58.89 -5.26 -41.98
C HIS A 5 57.76 -4.29 -41.60
N ALA A 6 57.52 -4.11 -40.29
CA ALA A 6 57.86 -2.86 -39.60
C ALA A 6 57.71 -3.00 -38.08
N MET A 7 58.85 -2.85 -37.41
CA MET A 7 59.00 -2.46 -36.01
C MET A 7 58.30 -1.12 -35.76
N PHE A 8 57.49 -1.00 -34.70
CA PHE A 8 57.29 0.27 -34.00
C PHE A 8 57.42 0.02 -32.49
N VAL A 9 58.59 0.36 -31.98
CA VAL A 9 58.87 0.58 -30.56
C VAL A 9 58.38 1.99 -30.25
N LEU A 10 57.42 2.14 -29.32
CA LEU A 10 57.42 3.30 -28.42
C LEU A 10 56.59 3.04 -27.16
N ALA A 11 57.30 3.15 -26.04
CA ALA A 11 56.88 3.32 -24.66
C ALA A 11 55.50 3.94 -24.43
N VAL A 12 54.82 3.50 -23.35
CA VAL A 12 54.26 4.40 -22.31
C VAL A 12 53.88 3.55 -21.08
N LEU A 13 54.68 3.76 -20.04
CA LEU A 13 54.37 3.88 -18.61
C LEU A 13 53.53 2.80 -17.90
N LEU A 14 54.28 2.10 -17.02
CA LEU A 14 53.86 1.62 -15.71
C LEU A 14 53.04 2.70 -14.97
N ALA A 15 51.77 2.42 -14.69
CA ALA A 15 50.99 3.15 -13.70
C ALA A 15 50.28 2.13 -12.80
N ALA A 16 50.98 1.72 -11.75
CA ALA A 16 50.36 1.15 -10.56
C ALA A 16 49.48 2.24 -9.93
N ALA A 17 48.20 2.29 -10.30
CA ALA A 17 47.22 3.11 -9.62
C ALA A 17 46.79 2.39 -8.34
N VAL A 18 47.41 2.81 -7.25
CA VAL A 18 46.89 2.69 -5.89
C VAL A 18 45.47 3.25 -5.90
N MET A 19 44.46 2.39 -5.93
CA MET A 19 43.10 2.80 -5.58
C MET A 19 43.04 2.85 -4.07
N LEU A 20 43.40 4.03 -3.55
CA LEU A 20 43.09 4.46 -2.20
C LEU A 20 41.61 4.17 -1.92
N GLY A 21 41.36 3.59 -0.75
CA GLY A 21 40.02 3.34 -0.24
C GLY A 21 39.19 4.61 -0.33
N ALA A 22 38.10 4.54 -1.10
CA ALA A 22 37.03 5.49 -0.96
C ALA A 22 36.63 5.49 0.53
N PRO A 23 36.50 6.66 1.19
CA PRO A 23 35.88 6.69 2.51
C PRO A 23 34.51 6.05 2.32
N GLY A 24 34.28 4.94 3.02
CA GLY A 24 33.00 4.25 2.98
C GLY A 24 31.93 5.30 3.20
N VAL A 25 31.01 5.42 2.23
CA VAL A 25 29.73 6.09 2.48
C VAL A 25 29.26 5.46 3.79
N PRO A 26 29.10 6.23 4.89
CA PRO A 26 28.59 5.65 6.11
C PRO A 26 27.27 5.03 5.69
N ALA A 27 27.17 3.70 5.85
CA ALA A 27 25.90 3.00 5.71
C ALA A 27 24.92 3.85 6.51
N ALA A 28 23.92 4.43 5.83
CA ALA A 28 22.89 5.22 6.50
C ALA A 28 22.47 4.38 7.70
N ALA A 29 22.71 4.89 8.91
CA ALA A 29 22.40 4.17 10.12
C ALA A 29 20.95 3.76 9.97
N ALA A 30 20.69 2.46 9.88
CA ALA A 30 19.34 1.96 9.76
C ALA A 30 18.59 2.51 10.96
N GLU A 31 17.64 3.43 10.71
CA GLU A 31 16.79 3.97 11.76
C GLU A 31 16.21 2.77 12.50
N GLN A 32 16.47 2.70 13.81
CA GLN A 32 15.92 1.61 14.59
C GLN A 32 14.40 1.68 14.49
N PRO A 33 13.73 0.60 14.09
CA PRO A 33 12.27 0.62 13.96
C PRO A 33 11.67 0.98 15.32
N VAL A 34 10.82 2.00 15.34
CA VAL A 34 10.15 2.46 16.56
C VAL A 34 9.25 1.33 17.08
N ASP A 35 9.45 0.92 18.33
CA ASP A 35 8.58 -0.06 18.99
C ASP A 35 7.27 0.59 19.43
N LEU A 36 6.31 0.67 18.50
CA LEU A 36 5.00 1.25 18.75
C LEU A 36 4.14 0.44 19.74
N VAL A 37 4.50 -0.83 19.97
CA VAL A 37 3.74 -1.70 20.88
C VAL A 37 4.15 -1.40 22.33
N ALA A 38 5.45 -1.33 22.61
CA ALA A 38 5.93 -1.01 23.96
C ALA A 38 5.96 0.50 24.24
N GLN A 39 6.07 1.34 23.21
CA GLN A 39 6.19 2.80 23.34
C GLN A 39 5.13 3.54 22.49
N PRO A 40 3.83 3.36 22.77
CA PRO A 40 2.76 3.97 21.97
C PRO A 40 2.70 5.50 22.10
N TYR A 41 3.43 6.08 23.04
CA TYR A 41 3.54 7.53 23.26
C TYR A 41 4.49 8.23 22.27
N LEU A 42 5.29 7.49 21.52
CA LEU A 42 6.15 8.06 20.47
C LEU A 42 5.31 8.37 19.24
N LEU A 43 5.09 9.66 18.99
CA LEU A 43 4.32 10.16 17.86
C LEU A 43 5.19 10.39 16.61
N ASP A 44 6.49 10.64 16.80
CA ASP A 44 7.44 10.87 15.72
C ASP A 44 8.04 9.55 15.23
N THR A 45 7.22 8.82 14.51
CA THR A 45 7.51 7.45 14.07
C THR A 45 8.09 7.38 12.67
N GLY A 46 8.19 8.52 11.99
CA GLY A 46 8.43 8.61 10.54
C GLY A 46 7.28 8.07 9.67
N LEU A 47 6.24 7.48 10.26
CA LEU A 47 5.12 6.90 9.51
C LEU A 47 4.11 7.96 9.09
N LEU A 48 3.85 8.01 7.79
CA LEU A 48 2.77 8.82 7.23
C LEU A 48 1.48 8.00 7.20
N SER A 49 0.57 8.30 8.12
CA SER A 49 -0.77 7.68 8.13
C SER A 49 -1.69 8.37 7.14
N ARG A 50 -2.51 7.57 6.45
CA ARG A 50 -3.55 8.01 5.50
C ARG A 50 -4.83 7.23 5.78
N SER A 51 -5.98 7.83 5.47
CA SER A 51 -7.29 7.18 5.58
C SER A 51 -8.07 7.41 4.28
N ILE A 52 -8.30 6.33 3.56
CA ILE A 52 -9.01 6.32 2.29
C ILE A 52 -10.45 5.91 2.52
N SER A 53 -11.36 6.66 1.93
CA SER A 53 -12.80 6.40 1.96
C SER A 53 -13.45 6.96 0.70
N PHE A 54 -14.74 6.69 0.50
CA PHE A 54 -15.46 7.29 -0.61
C PHE A 54 -15.56 8.83 -0.58
N GLU A 55 -15.25 9.46 0.56
CA GLU A 55 -15.15 10.92 0.67
C GLU A 55 -13.72 11.44 0.57
N ASN A 56 -12.73 10.55 0.56
CA ASN A 56 -11.33 10.87 0.36
C ASN A 56 -10.62 9.72 -0.36
N PRO A 57 -10.87 9.53 -1.68
CA PRO A 57 -10.34 8.39 -2.42
C PRO A 57 -8.80 8.37 -2.51
N THR A 58 -8.16 9.54 -2.40
CA THR A 58 -6.70 9.69 -2.43
C THR A 58 -6.06 9.59 -1.05
N GLY A 59 -6.84 9.70 0.02
CA GLY A 59 -6.34 9.66 1.40
C GLY A 59 -5.62 10.95 1.85
N GLU A 60 -5.63 12.01 1.05
CA GLU A 60 -4.90 13.25 1.32
C GLU A 60 -5.32 13.91 2.66
N PRO A 61 -4.39 14.51 3.42
CA PRO A 61 -4.68 15.13 4.71
C PRO A 61 -5.80 16.18 4.62
N GLY A 62 -6.76 16.06 5.54
CA GLY A 62 -7.85 17.01 5.69
C GLY A 62 -8.84 17.05 4.53
N GLN A 63 -8.85 16.06 3.62
CA GLN A 63 -9.81 16.05 2.50
C GLN A 63 -11.12 15.29 2.78
N GLY A 64 -11.14 14.44 3.80
CA GLY A 64 -12.34 13.66 4.15
C GLY A 64 -13.52 14.51 4.65
N GLY A 65 -14.74 14.07 4.33
CA GLY A 65 -15.98 14.63 4.85
C GLY A 65 -16.34 16.03 4.35
N LYS A 66 -15.64 16.56 3.34
CA LYS A 66 -15.89 17.91 2.79
C LYS A 66 -17.19 18.03 2.02
N ALA A 67 -17.68 16.94 1.45
CA ALA A 67 -18.92 16.93 0.67
C ALA A 67 -20.11 17.37 1.55
N ALA A 68 -20.96 18.24 1.00
CA ALA A 68 -22.20 18.63 1.66
C ALA A 68 -23.21 17.48 1.63
N SER A 69 -23.94 17.29 2.72
CA SER A 69 -25.10 16.42 2.78
C SER A 69 -26.37 17.25 2.95
N ASN A 70 -27.51 16.57 3.06
CA ASN A 70 -28.76 17.19 3.50
C ASN A 70 -28.69 17.81 4.92
N LEU A 71 -27.63 17.55 5.68
CA LEU A 71 -27.36 18.16 6.99
C LEU A 71 -26.42 19.37 6.92
N GLY A 72 -25.96 19.76 5.73
CA GLY A 72 -25.09 20.91 5.48
C GLY A 72 -23.68 20.56 4.97
N VAL A 73 -22.87 21.60 4.73
CA VAL A 73 -21.49 21.48 4.24
C VAL A 73 -20.60 20.80 5.28
N GLY A 74 -19.73 19.89 4.84
CA GLY A 74 -18.80 19.19 5.75
C GLY A 74 -19.44 18.06 6.56
N ARG A 75 -20.68 17.66 6.25
CA ARG A 75 -21.46 16.67 7.02
C ARG A 75 -21.59 15.33 6.30
N LYS A 76 -20.45 14.84 5.78
CA LYS A 76 -20.32 13.52 5.14
C LYS A 76 -21.35 13.29 4.02
N GLY A 77 -21.27 14.09 2.95
CA GLY A 77 -22.17 14.04 1.80
C GLY A 77 -22.08 12.79 0.93
N ALA A 78 -20.95 12.09 0.93
CA ALA A 78 -20.72 10.96 0.02
C ALA A 78 -20.07 9.73 0.72
N PRO A 79 -20.58 9.27 1.87
CA PRO A 79 -19.90 8.31 2.74
C PRO A 79 -19.90 6.87 2.21
N SER A 80 -20.74 6.57 1.23
CA SER A 80 -20.91 5.25 0.63
C SER A 80 -21.08 5.36 -0.89
N ARG A 81 -20.99 4.22 -1.56
CA ARG A 81 -21.39 4.07 -2.96
C ARG A 81 -22.41 2.96 -3.06
N ARG A 82 -23.38 3.16 -3.95
CA ARG A 82 -24.30 2.10 -4.38
C ARG A 82 -23.62 1.35 -5.52
N LEU A 83 -23.60 0.02 -5.42
CA LEU A 83 -23.12 -0.87 -6.47
C LEU A 83 -24.31 -1.57 -7.10
N GLU A 84 -24.42 -1.49 -8.41
CA GLU A 84 -25.36 -2.29 -9.19
C GLU A 84 -24.80 -3.68 -9.51
N PRO A 85 -25.63 -4.66 -9.90
CA PRO A 85 -25.15 -5.99 -10.27
C PRO A 85 -24.08 -5.94 -11.37
N GLY A 86 -22.96 -6.63 -11.13
CA GLY A 86 -21.80 -6.66 -12.04
C GLY A 86 -20.91 -5.41 -12.01
N GLN A 87 -21.28 -4.38 -11.24
CA GLN A 87 -20.45 -3.19 -11.10
C GLN A 87 -19.25 -3.45 -10.18
N THR A 88 -18.10 -2.94 -10.61
CA THR A 88 -16.89 -2.87 -9.79
C THR A 88 -16.66 -1.43 -9.36
N VAL A 89 -16.19 -1.24 -8.12
CA VAL A 89 -15.72 0.06 -7.63
C VAL A 89 -14.31 -0.08 -7.06
N GLN A 90 -13.44 0.85 -7.40
CA GLN A 90 -12.12 0.96 -6.79
C GLN A 90 -12.26 1.53 -5.38
N LEU A 91 -11.82 0.78 -4.37
CA LEU A 91 -11.85 1.24 -2.97
C LEU A 91 -10.61 2.08 -2.64
N CYS A 92 -9.47 1.73 -3.22
CA CYS A 92 -8.16 2.28 -2.93
C CYS A 92 -7.23 1.98 -4.10
N ASP A 93 -6.32 2.90 -4.41
CA ASP A 93 -5.22 2.71 -5.35
C ASP A 93 -4.07 3.59 -4.85
N VAL A 94 -2.98 2.93 -4.45
CA VAL A 94 -1.88 3.54 -3.70
C VAL A 94 -0.58 3.14 -4.36
N GLU A 95 0.20 4.13 -4.75
CA GLU A 95 1.55 3.95 -5.25
C GLU A 95 2.58 4.00 -4.13
N GLY A 96 3.65 3.22 -4.29
CA GLY A 96 4.77 3.18 -3.36
C GLY A 96 4.59 2.20 -2.20
N PRO A 97 5.63 2.06 -1.35
CA PRO A 97 5.62 1.11 -0.25
C PRO A 97 4.67 1.56 0.86
N GLY A 98 4.00 0.59 1.50
CA GLY A 98 3.11 0.87 2.62
C GLY A 98 2.55 -0.38 3.26
N THR A 99 1.63 -0.19 4.21
CA THR A 99 0.91 -1.30 4.86
C THR A 99 -0.51 -0.88 5.15
N ILE A 100 -1.48 -1.67 4.68
CA ILE A 100 -2.87 -1.54 5.11
C ILE A 100 -3.00 -2.16 6.49
N ARG A 101 -3.28 -1.34 7.50
CA ARG A 101 -3.35 -1.76 8.91
C ARG A 101 -4.77 -1.92 9.44
N HIS A 102 -5.74 -1.35 8.74
CA HIS A 102 -7.14 -1.35 9.18
C HIS A 102 -8.07 -1.18 7.98
N ILE A 103 -9.05 -2.06 7.85
CA ILE A 103 -10.13 -1.98 6.87
C ILE A 103 -11.44 -2.04 7.63
N TRP A 104 -12.31 -1.04 7.42
CA TRP A 104 -13.67 -1.04 7.95
C TRP A 104 -14.66 -0.91 6.81
N LEU A 105 -15.69 -1.75 6.81
CA LEU A 105 -16.70 -1.77 5.78
C LEU A 105 -18.06 -2.18 6.36
N THR A 106 -19.12 -1.56 5.86
CA THR A 106 -20.50 -1.93 6.18
C THR A 106 -21.30 -2.04 4.88
N THR A 107 -22.22 -3.00 4.85
CA THR A 107 -23.19 -3.18 3.77
C THR A 107 -24.57 -3.44 4.37
N ALA A 108 -25.62 -3.40 3.54
CA ALA A 108 -26.91 -3.90 3.98
C ALA A 108 -26.80 -5.40 4.32
N ARG A 109 -27.35 -5.79 5.48
CA ARG A 109 -27.26 -7.14 6.07
C ARG A 109 -28.14 -8.18 5.36
N HIS A 110 -28.10 -8.22 4.04
CA HIS A 110 -28.75 -9.23 3.23
C HIS A 110 -27.77 -10.40 2.96
N PRO A 111 -28.19 -11.66 3.14
CA PRO A 111 -27.33 -12.81 2.87
C PRO A 111 -26.73 -12.82 1.46
N ALA A 112 -27.50 -12.33 0.47
CA ALA A 112 -27.02 -12.15 -0.90
C ALA A 112 -25.78 -11.24 -0.95
N ASN A 113 -25.85 -10.03 -0.38
CA ASN A 113 -24.73 -9.10 -0.37
C ASN A 113 -23.46 -9.70 0.26
N LEU A 114 -23.60 -10.39 1.39
CA LEU A 114 -22.46 -10.99 2.10
C LEU A 114 -21.79 -12.12 1.32
N ARG A 115 -22.51 -12.73 0.37
CA ARG A 115 -22.02 -13.85 -0.46
C ARG A 115 -21.70 -13.45 -1.90
N SER A 116 -22.22 -12.34 -2.40
CA SER A 116 -22.07 -11.89 -3.79
C SER A 116 -21.17 -10.67 -3.95
N LEU A 117 -21.00 -9.84 -2.92
CA LEU A 117 -19.97 -8.80 -2.95
C LEU A 117 -18.63 -9.48 -2.74
N VAL A 118 -17.69 -9.24 -3.66
CA VAL A 118 -16.34 -9.79 -3.62
C VAL A 118 -15.37 -8.65 -3.37
N ILE A 119 -14.45 -8.84 -2.43
CA ILE A 119 -13.30 -7.96 -2.25
C ILE A 119 -12.11 -8.56 -2.99
N THR A 120 -11.47 -7.73 -3.80
CA THR A 120 -10.31 -8.10 -4.62
C THR A 120 -9.17 -7.13 -4.36
N ALA A 121 -7.96 -7.63 -4.18
CA ALA A 121 -6.76 -6.81 -4.00
C ALA A 121 -5.56 -7.36 -4.79
N TRP A 122 -4.81 -6.43 -5.38
CA TRP A 122 -3.57 -6.70 -6.10
C TRP A 122 -2.42 -5.96 -5.44
N TRP A 123 -1.23 -6.56 -5.50
CA TRP A 123 0.00 -6.00 -4.94
C TRP A 123 1.06 -5.95 -6.04
N ASP A 124 1.90 -4.90 -6.04
CA ASP A 124 3.13 -4.83 -6.83
C ASP A 124 2.98 -5.18 -8.34
N GLY A 125 1.85 -4.79 -8.95
CA GLY A 125 1.61 -4.97 -10.39
C GLY A 125 1.42 -6.43 -10.84
N GLN A 126 1.13 -7.34 -9.92
CA GLN A 126 0.90 -8.75 -10.23
C GLN A 126 -0.31 -8.97 -11.17
N GLU A 127 -0.25 -10.04 -11.99
CA GLU A 127 -1.30 -10.39 -12.95
C GLU A 127 -2.60 -10.91 -12.29
N HIS A 128 -2.48 -11.65 -11.19
CA HIS A 128 -3.60 -12.26 -10.48
C HIS A 128 -3.79 -11.65 -9.08
N PRO A 129 -5.03 -11.54 -8.56
CA PRO A 129 -5.26 -10.96 -7.24
C PRO A 129 -4.62 -11.80 -6.13
N GLY A 130 -4.08 -11.13 -5.11
CA GLY A 130 -3.54 -11.78 -3.91
C GLY A 130 -4.64 -12.04 -2.87
N VAL A 131 -5.75 -11.32 -2.98
CA VAL A 131 -6.98 -11.53 -2.22
C VAL A 131 -8.14 -11.50 -3.21
N GLU A 132 -8.96 -12.54 -3.21
CA GLU A 132 -10.25 -12.59 -3.91
C GLU A 132 -11.20 -13.47 -3.11
N CYS A 133 -12.16 -12.88 -2.41
CA CYS A 133 -13.14 -13.63 -1.63
C CYS A 133 -14.42 -12.84 -1.37
N PRO A 134 -15.55 -13.50 -1.04
CA PRO A 134 -16.75 -12.80 -0.60
C PRO A 134 -16.46 -11.90 0.60
N VAL A 135 -17.06 -10.70 0.61
CA VAL A 135 -16.90 -9.72 1.69
C VAL A 135 -17.26 -10.31 3.05
N GLY A 136 -18.32 -11.14 3.14
CA GLY A 136 -18.66 -11.81 4.39
C GLY A 136 -17.51 -12.66 4.92
N ASP A 137 -16.92 -13.48 4.05
CA ASP A 137 -15.87 -14.45 4.39
C ASP A 137 -14.57 -13.71 4.78
N PHE A 138 -14.23 -12.62 4.09
CA PHE A 138 -13.10 -11.76 4.43
C PHE A 138 -13.18 -11.21 5.86
N PHE A 139 -14.39 -10.86 6.33
CA PHE A 139 -14.64 -10.34 7.68
C PHE A 139 -15.04 -11.43 8.70
N GLY A 140 -14.84 -12.71 8.37
CA GLY A 140 -15.08 -13.82 9.30
C GLY A 140 -16.53 -14.29 9.42
N PHE A 141 -17.41 -13.90 8.50
CA PHE A 141 -18.83 -14.30 8.49
C PHE A 141 -19.11 -15.34 7.41
N ALA A 142 -19.42 -16.57 7.83
CA ALA A 142 -19.79 -17.65 6.91
C ALA A 142 -21.29 -17.63 6.53
N HIS A 143 -21.60 -18.22 5.37
CA HIS A 143 -22.97 -18.53 4.92
C HIS A 143 -23.95 -17.34 4.87
N GLY A 144 -23.44 -16.12 4.71
CA GLY A 144 -24.27 -14.91 4.65
C GLY A 144 -24.95 -14.55 5.98
N LYS A 145 -24.39 -15.00 7.11
CA LYS A 145 -24.89 -14.70 8.45
C LYS A 145 -23.88 -13.84 9.22
N ALA A 146 -24.21 -12.57 9.39
CA ALA A 146 -23.46 -11.68 10.27
C ALA A 146 -24.00 -11.79 11.70
N MET A 147 -23.18 -12.23 12.65
CA MET A 147 -23.50 -12.29 14.08
C MET A 147 -22.45 -11.48 14.85
N PRO A 148 -22.72 -11.04 16.09
CA PRO A 148 -21.67 -10.47 16.92
C PRO A 148 -20.50 -11.46 17.02
N TYR A 149 -19.33 -11.01 16.62
CA TYR A 149 -18.09 -11.79 16.59
C TYR A 149 -16.93 -10.83 16.82
N CYS A 150 -15.95 -11.24 17.60
CA CYS A 150 -14.70 -10.53 17.75
C CYS A 150 -13.54 -11.51 17.80
N SER A 151 -12.40 -11.07 17.27
CA SER A 151 -11.11 -11.75 17.32
C SER A 151 -10.00 -10.69 17.30
N ALA A 152 -8.75 -11.11 17.45
CA ALA A 152 -7.62 -10.18 17.34
C ALA A 152 -7.51 -9.53 15.94
N ALA A 153 -7.99 -10.19 14.89
CA ALA A 153 -7.94 -9.70 13.51
C ALA A 153 -9.23 -9.00 13.05
N HIS A 154 -10.37 -9.30 13.69
CA HIS A 154 -11.69 -8.77 13.34
C HIS A 154 -12.37 -8.23 14.60
N SER A 155 -12.53 -6.92 14.68
CA SER A 155 -13.11 -6.22 15.84
C SER A 155 -14.36 -5.44 15.49
#